data_AF-A0A9D2P2D4-F1
#
_entry.id   AF-A0A9D2P2D4-F1
#
_cell.length_a   1.000
_cell.length_b   1.000
_cell.length_c   1.000
_cell.angle_alpha   90.00
_cell.angle_beta   90.00
_cell.angle_gamma   90.00
#
_symmetry.space_group_name_H-M   'P 1'
#
loop_
_entity.id
_entity.type
_entity.pdbx_description
1 polymer ?
#
loop_
_entity_poly.entity_id
_entity_poly.type
_entity_poly.pdbx_seq_one_letter_code
_entity_poly.pdbx_strand_id
1 'polypeptide(L)'
;MITLLTLTVLCLGGVVVGSVLIALVLTLIGLPLAILFSLLPWLLRLAGVVLLIKGILDQPFRWENLIPAALAFALSGVLRWLF
;
A
#
# COMPACT_ATOMS: atom_id res chain seq x y z
N MET A 1 47.83 17.14 -2.65
CA MET A 1 46.82 16.81 -3.68
C MET A 1 46.25 15.41 -3.47
N ILE A 2 47.07 14.39 -3.21
CA ILE A 2 46.63 13.00 -3.02
C ILE A 2 45.70 12.82 -1.80
N THR A 3 45.94 13.51 -0.68
CA THR A 3 45.18 13.35 0.59
C THR A 3 43.72 13.80 0.52
N LEU A 4 43.42 14.89 -0.19
CA LEU A 4 42.05 15.37 -0.41
C LEU A 4 41.27 14.43 -1.33
N LEU A 5 41.94 13.86 -2.34
CA LEU A 5 41.37 12.90 -3.28
C LEU A 5 40.99 11.59 -2.56
N THR A 6 41.85 11.08 -1.66
CA THR A 6 41.54 9.88 -0.86
C THR A 6 40.38 10.09 0.10
N LEU A 7 40.29 11.26 0.76
CA LEU A 7 39.14 11.57 1.61
C LEU A 7 37.84 11.68 0.82
N THR A 8 37.86 12.24 -0.39
CA THR A 8 36.65 12.33 -1.23
C THR A 8 36.19 10.94 -1.67
N VAL A 9 37.09 10.05 -2.06
CA VAL A 9 36.76 8.66 -2.42
C VAL A 9 36.20 7.88 -1.22
N LEU A 10 36.80 8.03 -0.03
CA LEU A 10 36.26 7.41 1.19
C LEU A 10 34.86 7.93 1.53
N CYS A 11 34.63 9.23 1.40
CA CYS A 11 33.35 9.85 1.72
C CYS A 11 32.27 9.42 0.71
N LEU A 12 32.58 9.38 -0.59
CA LEU A 12 31.70 8.82 -1.62
C LEU A 12 31.39 7.35 -1.34
N GLY A 13 32.39 6.54 -1.00
CA GLY A 13 32.19 5.15 -0.62
C GLY A 13 31.26 5.00 0.58
N GLY A 14 31.46 5.80 1.63
CA GLY A 14 30.61 5.80 2.82
C GLY A 14 29.16 6.22 2.52
N VAL A 15 28.96 7.24 1.68
CA VAL A 15 27.62 7.70 1.28
C VAL A 15 26.91 6.66 0.43
N VAL A 16 27.61 6.02 -0.51
CA VAL A 16 27.05 4.94 -1.33
C VAL A 16 26.66 3.74 -0.47
N VAL A 17 27.54 3.28 0.42
CA VAL A 17 27.24 2.15 1.32
C VAL A 17 26.10 2.49 2.28
N GLY A 18 26.09 3.70 2.85
CA GLY A 18 25.03 4.15 3.76
C GLY A 18 23.67 4.27 3.07
N SER A 19 23.62 4.84 1.86
CA SER A 19 22.38 4.97 1.10
C SER A 19 21.82 3.62 0.64
N VAL A 20 22.68 2.67 0.24
CA VAL A 20 22.26 1.31 -0.12
C VAL A 20 21.68 0.58 1.09
N LEU A 21 22.29 0.70 2.27
CA LEU A 21 21.76 0.11 3.51
C LEU A 21 20.38 0.68 3.88
N ILE A 22 20.23 2.01 3.80
CA ILE A 22 18.95 2.67 4.09
C ILE A 22 17.88 2.24 3.08
N ALA A 23 18.21 2.21 1.78
CA ALA A 23 17.30 1.73 0.75
C ALA A 23 16.92 0.26 0.95
N LEU A 24 17.86 -0.60 1.36
CA LEU A 24 17.60 -2.00 1.67
C LEU A 24 16.65 -2.14 2.85
N VAL A 25 16.86 -1.39 3.94
CA VAL A 25 15.97 -1.41 5.11
C VAL A 25 14.57 -0.89 4.75
N LEU A 26 14.50 0.22 4.00
CA LEU A 26 13.22 0.77 3.56
C LEU A 26 12.48 -0.18 2.62
N THR A 27 13.17 -0.86 1.71
CA THR A 27 12.54 -1.85 0.83
C THR A 27 12.12 -3.09 1.61
N LEU A 28 12.91 -3.56 2.58
CA LEU A 28 12.54 -4.73 3.40
C LEU A 28 11.25 -4.49 4.21
N ILE A 29 11.02 -3.27 4.68
CA ILE A 29 9.82 -2.87 5.45
C ILE A 29 8.69 -2.41 4.52
N GLY A 30 9.02 -1.70 3.45
CA GLY A 30 8.06 -1.15 2.49
C GLY A 30 7.45 -2.20 1.58
N LEU A 31 8.19 -3.25 1.21
CA LEU A 31 7.69 -4.34 0.38
C LEU A 31 6.51 -5.11 1.02
N PRO A 32 6.59 -5.60 2.28
CA PRO A 32 5.46 -6.25 2.92
C PRO A 32 4.28 -5.28 3.13
N LEU A 33 4.56 -4.02 3.41
CA LEU A 33 3.52 -3.00 3.55
C LEU A 33 2.79 -2.74 2.22
N ALA A 34 3.53 -2.64 1.11
CA ALA A 34 2.97 -2.47 -0.23
C ALA A 34 2.11 -3.68 -0.65
N ILE A 35 2.55 -4.89 -0.32
CA ILE A 35 1.78 -6.12 -0.56
C ILE A 35 0.49 -6.11 0.26
N LEU A 36 0.56 -5.73 1.54
CA LEU A 36 -0.61 -5.65 2.42
C LEU A 36 -1.62 -4.61 1.92
N PHE A 37 -1.15 -3.42 1.54
CA PHE A 37 -2.00 -2.36 0.97
C PHE A 37 -2.56 -2.71 -0.41
N SER A 38 -1.88 -3.54 -1.20
CA SER A 38 -2.41 -4.05 -2.47
C SER A 38 -3.50 -5.11 -2.27
N LEU A 39 -3.41 -5.91 -1.21
CA LEU A 39 -4.39 -6.96 -0.91
C LEU A 39 -5.65 -6.43 -0.21
N LEU A 40 -5.53 -5.35 0.57
CA LEU A 40 -6.66 -4.69 1.27
C LEU A 40 -7.83 -4.27 0.35
N PRO A 41 -7.63 -3.58 -0.79
CA PRO A 41 -8.70 -3.20 -1.70
C PRO A 41 -9.35 -4.41 -2.38
N TRP A 42 -8.62 -5.51 -2.57
CA TRP A 42 -9.19 -6.76 -3.08
C TRP A 42 -10.15 -7.39 -2.07
N LEU A 43 -9.77 -7.41 -0.78
CA LEU A 43 -10.62 -7.90 0.31
C LEU A 43 -11.87 -7.03 0.50
N LEU A 44 -11.73 -5.70 0.41
CA LEU A 44 -12.84 -4.75 0.46
C LEU A 44 -13.82 -4.94 -0.70
N ARG A 45 -13.33 -5.25 -1.91
CA ARG A 45 -14.19 -5.59 -3.07
C ARG A 45 -14.99 -6.86 -2.82
N LEU A 46 -14.35 -7.92 -2.30
CA LEU A 46 -15.04 -9.16 -1.95
C LEU A 46 -16.12 -8.92 -0.89
N ALA A 47 -15.80 -8.19 0.17
CA ALA A 47 -16.78 -7.81 1.19
C ALA A 47 -17.93 -6.99 0.59
N GLY A 48 -17.64 -6.03 -0.29
CA GLY A 48 -18.65 -5.27 -1.03
C GLY A 48 -19.57 -6.16 -1.85
N VAL A 49 -19.03 -7.11 -2.62
CA VAL A 49 -19.81 -8.06 -3.44
C VAL A 49 -20.66 -9.00 -2.58
N VAL A 50 -20.09 -9.57 -1.51
CA VAL A 50 -20.82 -10.47 -0.59
C VAL A 50 -21.96 -9.73 0.09
N LEU A 51 -21.75 -8.48 0.52
CA LEU A 51 -22.80 -7.63 1.10
C LEU A 51 -23.87 -7.25 0.07
N LEU A 52 -23.50 -7.05 -1.20
CA LEU A 52 -24.43 -6.77 -2.29
C LEU A 52 -25.33 -7.99 -2.57
N ILE A 53 -24.74 -9.19 -2.65
CA ILE A 53 -25.47 -10.46 -2.82
C ILE A 53 -26.40 -10.68 -1.62
N LYS A 54 -25.89 -10.49 -0.39
CA LYS A 54 -26.69 -10.63 0.82
C LYS A 54 -27.83 -9.60 0.88
N GLY A 55 -27.58 -8.35 0.51
CA GLY A 55 -28.59 -7.29 0.46
C GLY A 55 -29.71 -7.60 -0.54
N ILE A 56 -29.38 -8.12 -1.72
CA ILE A 56 -30.37 -8.57 -2.71
C ILE A 56 -31.20 -9.75 -2.19
N LEU A 57 -30.56 -10.67 -1.45
CA LEU A 57 -31.20 -11.91 -0.99
C LEU A 57 -32.09 -11.72 0.25
N ASP A 58 -31.76 -10.79 1.16
CA ASP A 58 -32.55 -10.52 2.37
C ASP A 58 -33.75 -9.58 2.13
N GLN A 59 -33.58 -8.47 1.39
CA GLN A 59 -34.66 -7.52 1.08
C GLN A 59 -34.25 -6.61 -0.11
N PRO A 60 -34.96 -6.63 -1.25
CA PRO A 60 -34.38 -6.18 -2.51
C PRO A 60 -33.99 -4.70 -2.61
N PHE A 61 -34.41 -3.79 -1.71
CA PHE A 61 -33.98 -2.37 -1.74
C PHE A 61 -34.14 -1.67 -0.37
N ARG A 62 -33.32 -2.02 0.64
CA ARG A 62 -33.13 -1.14 1.83
C ARG A 62 -31.76 -0.45 1.77
N TRP A 63 -31.79 0.88 1.66
CA TRP A 63 -30.60 1.74 1.56
C TRP A 63 -29.61 1.57 2.71
N GLU A 64 -30.08 1.22 3.92
CA GLU A 64 -29.24 0.90 5.08
C GLU A 64 -28.25 -0.25 4.84
N ASN A 65 -28.59 -1.21 3.97
CA ASN A 65 -27.72 -2.36 3.69
C ASN A 65 -26.78 -2.12 2.50
N LEU A 66 -27.08 -1.13 1.65
CA LEU A 66 -26.28 -0.71 0.50
C LEU A 66 -25.17 0.28 0.89
N ILE A 67 -25.39 1.09 1.94
CA ILE A 67 -24.39 2.03 2.47
C ILE A 67 -23.07 1.33 2.82
N PRO A 68 -23.03 0.24 3.63
CA PRO A 68 -21.76 -0.40 3.97
C PRO A 68 -21.07 -1.05 2.76
N ALA A 69 -21.84 -1.57 1.79
CA ALA A 69 -21.30 -2.13 0.56
C ALA A 69 -20.70 -1.05 -0.37
N ALA A 70 -21.42 0.06 -0.54
CA ALA A 70 -20.96 1.21 -1.32
C ALA A 70 -19.74 1.88 -0.67
N LEU A 71 -19.71 1.96 0.67
CA LEU A 71 -18.60 2.54 1.42
C LEU A 71 -17.36 1.65 1.34
N ALA A 72 -17.49 0.32 1.41
CA ALA A 72 -16.39 -0.62 1.18
C ALA A 72 -15.85 -0.54 -0.26
N PHE A 73 -16.74 -0.38 -1.25
CA PHE A 73 -16.35 -0.19 -2.65
C PHE A 73 -15.66 1.17 -2.89
N ALA A 74 -16.18 2.24 -2.30
CA ALA A 74 -15.61 3.58 -2.37
C ALA A 74 -14.24 3.65 -1.69
N LEU A 75 -14.10 3.05 -0.50
CA LEU A 75 -12.81 2.93 0.20
C LEU A 75 -11.80 2.10 -0.60
N SER A 76 -12.22 1.00 -1.21
CA SER A 76 -11.38 0.22 -2.13
C SER A 76 -10.91 1.04 -3.34
N GLY A 77 -11.82 1.84 -3.93
CA GLY A 77 -11.51 2.73 -5.04
C GLY A 77 -10.55 3.86 -4.66
N VAL A 78 -10.75 4.49 -3.50
CA VAL A 78 -9.89 5.55 -2.98
C VAL A 78 -8.51 5.00 -2.59
N LEU A 79 -8.43 3.84 -1.95
CA LEU A 79 -7.14 3.20 -1.65
C LEU A 79 -6.37 2.87 -2.92
N ARG A 80 -7.03 2.39 -3.97
CA ARG A 80 -6.42 2.12 -5.29
C ARG A 80 -6.08 3.38 -6.09
N TRP A 81 -6.66 4.52 -5.73
CA TRP A 81 -6.29 5.80 -6.34
C TRP A 81 -5.10 6.45 -5.61
N LEU A 82 -4.96 6.17 -4.31
CA LEU A 82 -3.88 6.69 -3.47
C LEU A 82 -2.57 5.88 -3.58
N PHE A 83 -2.68 4.57 -3.84
CA PHE A 83 -1.57 3.62 -4.06
C PHE A 83 -1.53 3.13 -5.51
#